data_AF-A0AAE1SR74-F1
#
_entry.id   AF-A0AAE1SR74-F1
#
_cell.length_a   1.000
_cell.length_b   1.000
_cell.length_c   1.000
_cell.angle_alpha   90.00
_cell.angle_beta   90.00
_cell.angle_gamma   90.00
#
_symmetry.space_group_name_H-M   'P 1'
#
loop_
_entity.id
_entity.type
_entity.pdbx_description
1 polymer ?
#
loop_
_entity_poly.entity_id
_entity_poly.type
_entity_poly.pdbx_seq_one_letter_code
_entity_poly.pdbx_strand_id
1 'polypeptide(L)'
;MKRNYYDLSDGEFAAEMAASAFAICSLEENAGSQYETKTRGPVIRPAEAAPMRRTSMSNHKASTEIMTITPATNDKMQNGISRGSRKAENEADAWEKAQIVKIRKRYDELLSALIVWENEKKMMPKQQMERRKTQLEIAMKRNLQHYKNKLARIDHIAKGARTQAEEKRRYEEYIVKEKSNKIRSTGTEPVTCFCF
;
A
#
# COMPACT_ATOMS: atom_id res chain seq x y z
N MET A 1 32.09 -16.60 6.02
CA MET A 1 30.68 -16.89 6.38
C MET A 1 30.09 -15.67 7.07
N LYS A 2 29.21 -14.92 6.41
CA LYS A 2 28.46 -13.81 7.04
C LYS A 2 27.11 -14.35 7.49
N ARG A 3 26.86 -14.33 8.80
CA ARG A 3 25.57 -14.68 9.42
C ARG A 3 24.59 -13.56 9.09
N ASN A 4 23.49 -13.89 8.40
CA ASN A 4 22.40 -12.95 8.13
C ASN A 4 21.62 -12.70 9.43
N TYR A 5 21.64 -11.46 9.89
CA TYR A 5 20.98 -11.00 11.13
C TYR A 5 19.46 -10.75 10.96
N TYR A 6 18.90 -10.96 9.76
CA TYR A 6 17.50 -10.66 9.45
C TYR A 6 16.54 -11.85 9.52
N ASP A 7 17.05 -13.07 9.76
CA ASP A 7 16.22 -14.29 9.66
C ASP A 7 15.54 -14.69 10.98
N LEU A 8 15.87 -14.02 12.10
CA LEU A 8 15.25 -14.32 13.40
C LEU A 8 14.00 -13.47 13.70
N SER A 9 13.85 -12.30 13.08
CA SER A 9 12.73 -11.37 13.38
C SER A 9 11.44 -11.67 12.60
N ASP A 10 11.55 -12.38 11.47
CA ASP A 10 10.39 -12.66 10.60
C ASP A 10 9.53 -13.81 11.13
N GLY A 11 10.10 -14.73 11.91
CA GLY A 11 9.37 -15.86 12.49
C GLY A 11 8.40 -15.44 13.60
N GLU A 12 8.80 -14.52 14.46
CA GLU A 12 7.96 -14.02 15.56
C GLU A 12 6.84 -13.12 15.04
N PHE A 13 7.15 -12.23 14.09
CA PHE A 13 6.14 -11.35 13.46
C PHE A 13 5.13 -12.15 12.62
N ALA A 14 5.58 -13.20 11.92
CA ALA A 14 4.66 -14.08 11.20
C ALA A 14 3.76 -14.88 12.15
N ALA A 15 4.29 -15.36 13.28
CA ALA A 15 3.50 -16.04 14.31
C ALA A 15 2.49 -15.10 14.99
N GLU A 16 2.87 -13.85 15.27
CA GLU A 16 2.00 -12.83 15.84
C GLU A 16 0.88 -12.42 14.88
N MET A 17 1.19 -12.24 13.59
CA MET A 17 0.20 -11.95 12.55
C MET A 17 -0.76 -13.13 12.34
N ALA A 18 -0.27 -14.37 12.37
CA ALA A 18 -1.11 -15.56 12.27
C ALA A 18 -2.02 -15.72 13.51
N ALA A 19 -1.49 -15.48 14.72
CA ALA A 19 -2.26 -15.52 15.95
C ALA A 19 -3.34 -14.42 15.99
N SER A 20 -3.01 -13.22 15.53
CA SER A 20 -3.96 -12.10 15.43
C SER A 20 -5.09 -12.40 14.44
N ALA A 21 -4.76 -12.95 13.26
CA ALA A 21 -5.76 -13.37 12.29
C ALA A 21 -6.66 -14.48 12.86
N PHE A 22 -6.09 -15.46 13.56
CA PHE A 22 -6.86 -16.54 14.17
C PHE A 22 -7.78 -16.06 15.30
N ALA A 23 -7.32 -15.12 16.14
CA ALA A 23 -8.12 -14.53 17.21
C ALA A 23 -9.32 -13.74 16.66
N ILE A 24 -9.13 -13.01 15.56
CA ILE A 24 -10.22 -12.28 14.87
C ILE A 24 -11.25 -13.26 14.31
N CYS A 25 -10.80 -14.30 13.59
CA CYS A 25 -11.70 -15.32 13.04
C CYS A 25 -12.47 -16.08 14.15
N SER A 26 -11.83 -16.35 15.28
CA SER A 26 -12.45 -17.05 16.41
C SER A 26 -13.53 -16.20 17.11
N LEU A 27 -13.36 -14.87 17.14
CA LEU A 27 -14.37 -13.94 17.63
C LEU A 27 -15.60 -13.89 16.72
N GLU A 28 -15.40 -13.97 15.40
CA GLU A 28 -16.48 -13.99 14.42
C GLU A 28 -17.28 -15.30 14.46
N GLU A 29 -16.63 -16.44 14.69
CA GLU A 29 -17.29 -17.75 14.79
C GLU A 29 -18.13 -17.89 16.09
N ASN A 30 -17.74 -17.19 17.16
CA ASN A 30 -18.49 -17.15 18.43
C ASN A 30 -19.56 -16.03 18.51
N ALA A 31 -19.58 -15.10 17.55
CA ALA A 31 -20.54 -13.98 17.51
C ALA A 31 -21.81 -14.27 16.70
N GLY A 32 -21.97 -15.48 16.17
CA GLY A 32 -23.16 -15.93 15.43
C GLY A 32 -24.45 -16.08 16.24
N SER A 33 -24.50 -15.65 17.52
CA SER A 33 -25.69 -15.80 18.36
C SER A 33 -25.78 -14.74 19.47
N GLN A 34 -26.03 -13.47 19.11
CA GLN A 34 -27.05 -12.68 19.80
C GLN A 34 -27.35 -11.38 19.04
N TYR A 35 -28.63 -11.25 18.73
CA TYR A 35 -29.32 -10.10 18.16
C TYR A 35 -29.05 -8.80 18.93
N GLU A 36 -28.98 -7.70 18.16
CA GLU A 36 -29.58 -6.40 18.48
C GLU A 36 -29.71 -6.05 19.97
N THR A 37 -28.80 -5.24 20.51
CA THR A 37 -29.20 -4.12 21.37
C THR A 37 -28.07 -3.09 21.53
N LYS A 38 -28.48 -1.82 21.38
CA LYS A 38 -27.93 -0.62 22.02
C LYS A 38 -26.76 0.09 21.32
N THR A 39 -27.15 0.93 20.37
CA THR A 39 -26.58 2.25 20.14
C THR A 39 -26.13 2.95 21.44
N ARG A 40 -24.82 3.07 21.66
CA ARG A 40 -24.20 4.15 22.44
C ARG A 40 -22.87 4.51 21.81
N GLY A 41 -22.90 5.54 20.97
CA GLY A 41 -21.67 6.21 20.53
C GLY A 41 -21.00 6.94 21.70
N PRO A 42 -19.66 7.12 21.69
CA PRO A 42 -19.02 8.07 22.57
C PRO A 42 -19.34 9.49 22.07
N VAL A 43 -20.10 10.21 22.90
CA VAL A 43 -20.41 11.63 22.77
C VAL A 43 -19.12 12.45 22.93
N ILE A 44 -18.78 13.24 21.92
CA ILE A 44 -17.77 14.29 22.00
C ILE A 44 -18.38 15.48 22.78
N ARG A 45 -17.71 15.92 23.84
CA ARG A 45 -17.95 17.24 24.47
C ARG A 45 -16.67 18.07 24.41
N PRO A 46 -16.71 19.32 23.91
CA PRO A 46 -15.67 20.32 24.11
C PRO A 46 -16.06 21.34 25.21
N ALA A 47 -15.04 22.04 25.72
CA ALA A 47 -15.01 23.13 26.70
C ALA A 47 -15.05 22.73 28.19
N GLU A 48 -14.01 23.11 28.96
CA GLU A 48 -14.00 24.36 29.74
C GLU A 48 -12.68 24.54 30.52
N ALA A 49 -12.39 25.79 30.85
CA ALA A 49 -11.21 26.33 31.50
C ALA A 49 -11.03 25.94 32.99
N ALA A 50 -9.84 26.25 33.48
CA ALA A 50 -9.23 26.05 34.81
C ALA A 50 -10.12 26.14 36.07
N PRO A 51 -9.57 25.67 37.21
CA PRO A 51 -9.47 26.60 38.33
C PRO A 51 -8.10 26.66 39.02
N MET A 52 -7.81 27.89 39.47
CA MET A 52 -6.79 28.32 40.41
C MET A 52 -6.56 27.38 41.61
N ARG A 53 -5.30 27.28 42.05
CA ARG A 53 -5.00 27.29 43.49
C ARG A 53 -3.74 28.11 43.81
N ARG A 54 -3.97 29.08 44.68
CA ARG A 54 -3.03 30.02 45.29
C ARG A 54 -2.19 29.35 46.39
N THR A 55 -0.94 29.79 46.49
CA THR A 55 -0.16 29.95 47.73
C THR A 55 0.86 31.06 47.43
N SER A 56 0.63 32.32 47.82
CA SER A 56 0.73 32.93 49.16
C SER A 56 2.17 33.17 49.62
N MET A 57 2.58 34.44 49.46
CA MET A 57 3.43 35.26 50.33
C MET A 57 4.91 34.91 50.52
N SER A 58 5.78 35.76 49.96
CA SER A 58 6.63 36.61 50.82
C SER A 58 6.92 37.96 50.15
N ASN A 59 6.51 39.00 50.87
CA ASN A 59 6.81 40.40 50.62
C ASN A 59 8.28 40.68 50.88
N HIS A 60 8.89 41.58 50.10
CA HIS A 60 9.60 42.71 50.70
C HIS A 60 9.67 43.92 49.74
N LYS A 61 9.02 44.99 50.22
CA LYS A 61 9.39 46.42 50.12
C LYS A 61 9.13 47.15 48.81
N ALA A 62 7.93 47.74 48.80
CA ALA A 62 7.64 49.02 48.17
C ALA A 62 8.35 50.17 48.91
N SER A 63 8.82 51.16 48.14
CA SER A 63 8.70 52.58 48.49
C SER A 63 8.26 53.31 47.23
N THR A 64 7.04 53.83 47.28
CA THR A 64 6.49 54.75 46.28
C THR A 64 6.19 56.04 47.03
N GLU A 65 6.90 57.11 46.69
CA GLU A 65 6.44 58.47 46.95
C GLU A 65 5.91 59.03 45.63
N ILE A 66 4.61 59.29 45.62
CA ILE A 66 3.92 60.08 44.60
C ILE A 66 4.01 61.52 45.08
N MET A 67 4.70 62.39 44.33
CA MET A 67 4.42 63.82 44.37
C MET A 67 3.82 64.24 43.03
N THR A 68 2.54 64.59 43.08
CA THR A 68 1.82 65.31 42.05
C THR A 68 2.23 66.77 42.06
N ILE A 69 2.69 67.32 40.92
CA ILE A 69 2.56 68.74 40.59
C ILE A 69 2.14 68.86 39.10
N THR A 70 1.22 69.80 38.89
CA THR A 70 0.31 70.14 37.78
C THR A 70 0.94 70.48 36.40
N PRO A 71 0.10 70.63 35.33
CA PRO A 71 0.54 70.71 33.95
C PRO A 71 0.95 72.12 33.55
N ALA A 72 1.99 72.23 32.72
CA ALA A 72 2.31 73.45 31.99
C ALA A 72 2.32 73.13 30.50
N THR A 73 1.29 73.65 29.83
CA THR A 73 1.28 74.16 28.46
C THR A 73 2.65 74.24 27.80
N ASN A 74 2.79 73.63 26.63
CA ASN A 74 3.47 74.23 25.48
C ASN A 74 2.99 73.56 24.19
N ASP A 75 2.17 74.34 23.46
CA ASP A 75 1.89 74.19 22.06
C ASP A 75 3.17 74.23 21.21
N LYS A 76 3.05 73.64 20.01
CA LYS A 76 3.96 73.73 18.84
C LYS A 76 5.25 72.91 18.92
N MET A 77 5.21 71.71 18.34
CA MET A 77 6.18 71.37 17.28
C MET A 77 5.69 70.22 16.39
N GLN A 78 4.56 70.42 15.70
CA GLN A 78 4.38 69.75 14.41
C GLN A 78 5.13 70.55 13.36
N ASN A 79 6.45 70.33 13.24
CA ASN A 79 7.16 70.65 12.01
C ASN A 79 8.52 69.98 11.97
N GLY A 80 8.67 69.10 10.98
CA GLY A 80 9.93 68.49 10.60
C GLY A 80 10.09 67.06 11.10
N ILE A 81 9.30 66.11 10.58
CA ILE A 81 9.85 64.77 10.35
C ILE A 81 10.99 64.97 9.35
N SER A 82 12.16 65.18 9.94
CA SER A 82 13.42 65.52 9.30
C SER A 82 13.65 64.53 8.17
N ARG A 83 14.14 65.01 7.02
CA ARG A 83 14.61 64.14 5.92
C ARG A 83 15.56 63.04 6.42
N GLY A 84 16.19 63.22 7.58
CA GLY A 84 16.96 62.22 8.29
C GLY A 84 16.17 61.02 8.85
N SER A 85 14.99 61.20 9.47
CA SER A 85 14.23 60.05 10.02
C SER A 85 13.60 59.21 8.91
N ARG A 86 13.01 59.86 7.89
CA ARG A 86 12.51 59.14 6.69
C ARG A 86 13.60 58.38 5.96
N LYS A 87 14.83 58.89 5.93
CA LYS A 87 15.98 58.19 5.33
C LYS A 87 16.41 57.00 6.18
N ALA A 88 16.47 57.15 7.51
CA ALA A 88 16.79 56.06 8.43
C ALA A 88 15.71 54.96 8.42
N GLU A 89 14.43 55.33 8.35
CA GLU A 89 13.30 54.40 8.16
C GLU A 89 13.45 53.63 6.83
N ASN A 90 13.78 54.32 5.72
CA ASN A 90 14.01 53.67 4.44
C ASN A 90 15.23 52.72 4.43
N GLU A 91 16.29 53.05 5.17
CA GLU A 91 17.48 52.20 5.31
C GLU A 91 17.17 50.95 6.18
N ALA A 92 16.34 51.11 7.22
CA ALA A 92 15.85 49.99 8.04
C ALA A 92 14.96 49.04 7.23
N ASP A 93 14.02 49.57 6.44
CA ASP A 93 13.16 48.79 5.55
C ASP A 93 13.95 48.03 4.49
N ALA A 94 15.01 48.66 3.94
CA ALA A 94 15.89 48.02 2.97
C ALA A 94 16.66 46.86 3.62
N TRP A 95 17.13 47.03 4.86
CA TRP A 95 17.79 45.97 5.62
C TRP A 95 16.83 44.83 5.96
N GLU A 96 15.62 45.12 6.42
CA GLU A 96 14.58 44.12 6.71
C GLU A 96 14.27 43.29 5.47
N LYS A 97 14.01 43.94 4.33
CA LYS A 97 13.77 43.25 3.04
C LYS A 97 14.95 42.36 2.66
N ALA A 98 16.18 42.83 2.82
CA ALA A 98 17.37 42.03 2.53
C ALA A 98 17.49 40.81 3.47
N GLN A 99 17.16 40.93 4.75
CA GLN A 99 17.14 39.80 5.69
C GLN A 99 16.04 38.81 5.36
N ILE A 100 14.83 39.26 5.03
CA ILE A 100 13.72 38.41 4.61
C ILE A 100 14.11 37.60 3.37
N VAL A 101 14.73 38.23 2.37
CA VAL A 101 15.21 37.53 1.17
C VAL A 101 16.25 36.45 1.52
N LYS A 102 17.20 36.74 2.42
CA LYS A 102 18.17 35.75 2.89
C LYS A 102 17.50 34.58 3.63
N ILE A 103 16.50 34.85 4.45
CA ILE A 103 15.75 33.82 5.17
C ILE A 103 15.00 32.92 4.18
N ARG A 104 14.26 33.52 3.23
CA ARG A 104 13.53 32.78 2.20
C ARG A 104 14.45 31.88 1.39
N LYS A 105 15.59 32.41 0.92
CA LYS A 105 16.57 31.63 0.18
C LYS A 105 17.06 30.40 0.96
N ARG A 106 17.43 30.57 2.23
CA ARG A 106 17.86 29.44 3.08
C ARG A 106 16.75 28.41 3.30
N TYR A 107 15.51 28.87 3.45
CA TYR A 107 14.35 28.00 3.60
C TYR A 107 14.10 27.19 2.32
N ASP A 108 14.16 27.84 1.15
CA ASP A 108 13.96 27.20 -0.15
C ASP A 108 15.05 26.15 -0.43
N GLU A 109 16.31 26.45 -0.07
CA GLU A 109 17.44 25.51 -0.14
C GLU A 109 17.21 24.28 0.76
N LEU A 110 16.77 24.50 2.00
CA LEU A 110 16.47 23.42 2.94
C LEU A 110 15.28 22.56 2.47
N LEU A 111 14.22 23.19 1.96
CA LEU A 111 13.05 22.49 1.43
C LEU A 111 13.43 21.64 0.21
N SER A 112 14.26 22.19 -0.68
CA SER A 112 14.78 21.46 -1.84
C SER A 112 15.58 20.23 -1.41
N ALA A 113 16.47 20.37 -0.42
CA ALA A 113 17.24 19.25 0.12
C ALA A 113 16.35 18.19 0.78
N LEU A 114 15.30 18.61 1.50
CA LEU A 114 14.35 17.71 2.14
C LEU A 114 13.58 16.87 1.11
N ILE A 115 13.10 17.50 0.03
CA ILE A 115 12.37 16.83 -1.04
C ILE A 115 13.26 15.82 -1.77
N VAL A 116 14.52 16.18 -2.06
CA VAL A 116 15.49 15.27 -2.69
C VAL A 116 15.69 14.04 -1.79
N TRP A 117 15.97 14.25 -0.51
CA TRP A 117 16.17 13.16 0.44
C TRP A 117 14.93 12.27 0.57
N GLU A 118 13.73 12.85 0.66
CA GLU A 118 12.48 12.11 0.70
C GLU A 118 12.29 11.23 -0.55
N ASN A 119 12.59 11.78 -1.72
CA ASN A 119 12.51 11.05 -2.99
C ASN A 119 13.54 9.92 -3.07
N GLU A 120 14.77 10.14 -2.62
CA GLU A 120 15.81 9.11 -2.54
C GLU A 120 15.37 7.94 -1.66
N LYS A 121 14.79 8.22 -0.48
CA LYS A 121 14.28 7.18 0.41
C LYS A 121 13.10 6.42 -0.17
N LYS A 122 12.23 7.09 -0.94
CA LYS A 122 11.10 6.45 -1.62
C LYS A 122 11.51 5.67 -2.88
N MET A 123 12.64 5.98 -3.50
CA MET A 123 13.03 5.40 -4.78
C MET A 123 13.33 3.89 -4.67
N MET A 124 14.10 3.47 -3.67
CA MET A 124 14.48 2.05 -3.52
C MET A 124 13.27 1.13 -3.28
N PRO A 125 12.33 1.42 -2.36
CA PRO A 125 11.12 0.61 -2.18
C PRO A 125 10.23 0.58 -3.43
N LYS A 126 10.07 1.73 -4.12
CA LYS A 126 9.31 1.80 -5.39
C LYS A 126 9.93 0.88 -6.44
N GLN A 127 11.25 0.98 -6.63
CA GLN A 127 11.95 0.13 -7.60
C GLN A 127 11.85 -1.36 -7.23
N GLN A 128 11.95 -1.70 -5.95
CA GLN A 128 11.81 -3.07 -5.47
C GLN A 128 10.41 -3.63 -5.73
N MET A 129 9.37 -2.84 -5.51
CA MET A 129 7.99 -3.21 -5.78
C MET A 129 7.77 -3.49 -7.28
N GLU A 130 8.23 -2.59 -8.17
CA GLU A 130 8.11 -2.78 -9.62
C GLU A 130 8.90 -4.00 -10.12
N ARG A 131 10.09 -4.28 -9.55
CA ARG A 131 10.85 -5.50 -9.85
C ARG A 131 10.08 -6.76 -9.47
N ARG A 132 9.42 -6.79 -8.30
CA ARG A 132 8.61 -7.94 -7.88
C ARG A 132 7.39 -8.12 -8.78
N LYS A 133 6.70 -7.03 -9.14
CA LYS A 133 5.55 -7.06 -10.04
C LYS A 133 5.91 -7.65 -11.39
N THR A 134 6.99 -7.17 -12.01
CA THR A 134 7.45 -7.68 -13.32
C THR A 134 7.87 -9.15 -13.26
N GLN A 135 8.53 -9.59 -12.19
CA GLN A 135 8.85 -11.01 -11.98
C GLN A 135 7.61 -11.89 -11.87
N LEU A 136 6.60 -11.45 -11.12
CA LEU A 136 5.32 -12.16 -10.99
C LEU A 136 4.59 -12.26 -12.33
N GLU A 137 4.54 -11.17 -13.10
CA GLU A 137 3.92 -11.17 -14.42
C GLU A 137 4.62 -12.15 -15.38
N ILE A 138 5.96 -12.20 -15.36
CA ILE A 138 6.73 -13.17 -16.16
C ILE A 138 6.45 -14.60 -15.70
N ALA A 139 6.42 -14.85 -14.39
CA ALA A 139 6.13 -16.17 -13.84
C ALA A 139 4.72 -16.65 -14.21
N MET A 140 3.73 -15.77 -14.10
CA MET A 140 2.34 -16.04 -14.49
C MET A 140 2.23 -16.37 -15.98
N LYS A 141 2.88 -15.59 -16.85
CA LYS A 141 2.88 -15.86 -18.31
C LYS A 141 3.51 -17.23 -18.63
N ARG A 142 4.64 -17.56 -18.00
CA ARG A 142 5.29 -18.87 -18.17
C ARG A 142 4.42 -20.03 -17.70
N ASN A 143 3.78 -19.88 -16.53
CA ASN A 143 2.89 -20.89 -15.99
C ASN A 143 1.66 -21.11 -16.91
N LEU A 144 1.05 -20.03 -17.38
CA LEU A 144 -0.08 -20.10 -18.31
C LEU A 144 0.32 -20.78 -19.63
N GLN A 145 1.49 -20.45 -20.18
CA GLN A 145 1.98 -21.10 -21.40
C GLN A 145 2.20 -22.60 -21.18
N HIS A 146 2.80 -22.97 -20.05
CA HIS A 146 3.01 -24.37 -19.69
C HIS A 146 1.68 -25.14 -19.53
N TYR A 147 0.68 -24.52 -18.90
CA TYR A 147 -0.68 -25.08 -18.82
C TYR A 147 -1.29 -25.31 -20.21
N LYS A 148 -1.23 -24.30 -21.10
CA LYS A 148 -1.72 -24.42 -22.48
C LYS A 148 -1.01 -25.54 -23.25
N ASN A 149 0.31 -25.65 -23.10
CA ASN A 149 1.10 -26.71 -23.74
C ASN A 149 0.69 -28.10 -23.23
N LYS A 150 0.41 -28.25 -21.93
CA LYS A 150 -0.09 -29.51 -21.35
C LYS A 150 -1.43 -29.91 -21.95
N LEU A 151 -2.37 -28.98 -22.05
CA LEU A 151 -3.67 -29.24 -22.69
C LEU A 151 -3.50 -29.67 -24.15
N ALA A 152 -2.71 -28.91 -24.94
CA ALA A 152 -2.47 -29.24 -26.34
C ALA A 152 -1.83 -30.63 -26.52
N ARG A 153 -0.93 -31.04 -25.62
CA ARG A 153 -0.34 -32.38 -25.63
C ARG A 153 -1.38 -33.46 -25.34
N ILE A 154 -2.24 -33.26 -24.34
CA ILE A 154 -3.33 -34.18 -24.01
C ILE A 154 -4.27 -34.34 -25.21
N ASP A 155 -4.68 -33.22 -25.82
CA ASP A 155 -5.57 -33.23 -26.97
C ASP A 155 -4.95 -33.93 -28.17
N HIS A 156 -3.67 -33.71 -28.44
CA HIS A 156 -2.95 -34.40 -29.52
C HIS A 156 -2.93 -35.92 -29.30
N ILE A 157 -2.59 -36.37 -28.08
CA ILE A 157 -2.56 -37.79 -27.74
C ILE A 157 -3.96 -38.40 -27.85
N ALA A 158 -4.98 -37.73 -27.29
CA ALA A 158 -6.35 -38.21 -27.33
C ALA A 158 -6.90 -38.28 -28.77
N LYS A 159 -6.57 -37.29 -29.60
CA LYS A 159 -6.92 -37.31 -31.03
C LYS A 159 -6.26 -38.49 -31.74
N GLY A 160 -4.96 -38.71 -31.52
CA GLY A 160 -4.25 -39.87 -32.09
C GLY A 160 -4.87 -41.21 -31.66
N ALA A 161 -5.18 -41.37 -30.37
CA ALA A 161 -5.81 -42.58 -29.85
C ALA A 161 -7.20 -42.82 -30.47
N ARG A 162 -8.03 -41.78 -30.60
CA ARG A 162 -9.34 -41.89 -31.26
C ARG A 162 -9.22 -42.26 -32.73
N THR A 163 -8.26 -41.69 -33.45
CA THR A 163 -8.01 -42.04 -34.86
C THR A 163 -7.62 -43.51 -35.00
N GLN A 164 -6.67 -44.00 -34.19
CA GLN A 164 -6.26 -45.41 -34.22
C GLN A 164 -7.41 -46.37 -33.87
N ALA A 165 -8.23 -46.03 -32.87
CA ALA A 165 -9.40 -46.82 -32.51
C ALA A 165 -10.44 -46.88 -33.64
N GLU A 166 -10.67 -45.76 -34.33
CA GLU A 166 -11.58 -45.66 -35.47
C GLU A 166 -11.08 -46.47 -36.68
N GLU A 167 -9.79 -46.41 -36.98
CA GLU A 167 -9.16 -47.21 -38.05
C GLU A 167 -9.28 -48.71 -37.77
N LYS A 168 -9.03 -49.13 -36.53
CA LYS A 168 -9.19 -50.52 -36.10
C LYS A 168 -10.65 -50.98 -36.23
N ARG A 169 -11.61 -50.17 -35.77
CA ARG A 169 -13.04 -50.45 -35.92
C ARG A 169 -13.41 -50.65 -37.40
N ARG A 170 -13.01 -49.72 -38.27
CA ARG A 170 -13.29 -49.81 -39.72
C ARG A 170 -12.70 -51.06 -40.37
N TYR A 171 -11.50 -51.45 -39.98
CA TYR A 171 -10.86 -52.68 -40.47
C TYR A 171 -11.62 -53.93 -40.03
N GLU A 172 -11.97 -54.03 -38.75
CA GLU A 172 -12.75 -55.16 -38.22
C GLU A 172 -14.13 -55.26 -38.88
N GLU A 173 -14.84 -54.13 -39.02
CA GLU A 173 -16.11 -54.04 -39.74
C GLU A 173 -15.96 -54.46 -41.21
N TYR A 174 -14.87 -54.06 -41.88
CA TYR A 174 -14.57 -54.47 -43.25
C TYR A 174 -14.42 -55.99 -43.37
N ILE A 175 -13.63 -56.62 -42.50
CA ILE A 175 -13.43 -58.08 -42.49
C ILE A 175 -14.76 -58.82 -42.27
N VAL A 176 -15.61 -58.35 -41.35
CA VAL A 176 -16.94 -58.93 -41.13
C VAL A 176 -17.82 -58.78 -42.36
N LYS A 177 -17.82 -57.62 -43.00
CA LYS A 177 -18.60 -57.36 -44.21
C LYS A 177 -18.14 -58.22 -45.39
N GLU A 178 -16.84 -58.41 -45.56
CA GLU A 178 -16.26 -59.30 -46.57
C GLU A 178 -16.71 -60.76 -46.36
N LYS A 179 -16.61 -61.28 -45.13
CA LYS A 179 -17.11 -62.62 -44.79
C LYS A 179 -18.60 -62.75 -45.06
N SER A 180 -19.41 -61.76 -44.65
CA SER A 180 -20.85 -61.75 -44.89
C SER A 180 -21.19 -61.78 -46.38
N ASN A 181 -20.47 -61.01 -47.21
CA ASN A 181 -20.64 -61.00 -48.66
C ASN A 181 -20.32 -62.36 -49.29
N LYS A 182 -19.25 -63.03 -48.82
CA LYS A 182 -18.87 -64.37 -49.29
C LYS A 182 -19.95 -65.42 -48.98
N ILE A 183 -20.57 -65.34 -47.80
CA ILE A 183 -21.69 -66.23 -47.43
C ILE A 183 -22.90 -65.95 -48.34
N ARG A 184 -23.25 -64.68 -48.60
CA ARG A 184 -24.35 -64.32 -49.51
C ARG A 184 -24.11 -64.83 -50.94
N SER A 185 -22.87 -64.83 -51.43
CA SER A 185 -22.55 -65.28 -52.78
C SER A 185 -22.51 -66.81 -52.92
N THR A 186 -21.99 -67.52 -51.92
CA THR A 186 -21.72 -68.97 -52.01
C THR A 186 -22.78 -69.82 -51.30
N GLY A 187 -23.56 -69.23 -50.38
CA GLY A 187 -24.59 -69.92 -49.60
C GLY A 187 -24.05 -70.83 -48.48
N THR A 188 -22.73 -70.87 -48.26
CA THR A 188 -22.06 -71.73 -47.28
C THR A 188 -21.27 -70.91 -46.27
N GLU A 189 -21.36 -71.27 -45.00
CA GLU A 189 -20.61 -70.64 -43.91
C GLU A 189 -19.16 -71.15 -43.89
N PRO A 190 -18.14 -70.28 -43.71
CA PRO A 190 -16.75 -70.72 -43.66
C PRO A 190 -16.51 -71.65 -42.47
N VAL A 191 -16.14 -72.91 -42.74
CA VAL A 191 -15.84 -73.90 -41.70
C VAL A 191 -14.42 -73.67 -41.17
N THR A 192 -14.29 -73.24 -39.91
CA THR A 192 -13.01 -73.20 -39.20
C THR A 192 -12.77 -74.54 -38.47
N CYS A 193 -11.79 -75.35 -38.91
CA CYS A 193 -11.33 -76.57 -38.18
C CYS A 193 -10.72 -76.14 -36.85
N PHE A 194 -11.36 -76.48 -35.72
CA PHE A 194 -10.80 -76.37 -34.37
C PHE A 194 -10.16 -77.70 -33.96
N CYS A 195 -9.02 -77.99 -34.58
CA CYS A 195 -8.37 -79.28 -34.45
C CYS A 195 -7.21 -79.09 -33.44
N PHE A 196 -7.43 -79.61 -32.21
CA PHE A 196 -6.58 -79.48 -31.01
C PHE A 196 -5.33 -80.37 -31.05
#